data_AF-A0A535BDI0-F1
#
_entry.id   AF-A0A535BDI0-F1
#
_cell.length_a   1.000
_cell.length_b   1.000
_cell.length_c   1.000
_cell.angle_alpha   90.00
_cell.angle_beta   90.00
_cell.angle_gamma   90.00
#
_symmetry.space_group_name_H-M   'P 1'
#
loop_
_entity.id
_entity.type
_entity.pdbx_description
1 polymer ?
#
loop_
_entity_poly.entity_id
_entity_poly.type
_entity_poly.pdbx_seq_one_letter_code
_entity_poly.pdbx_strand_id
1 'polypeptide(L)'
;MDWVRLGKMLSIGQYLALSNRAQHPNGGKAFIDFFLGDESMRILAKMGEFVNRKGIRPPLADADKIQAVEAEDFDQKGFADKTQEYQKLFFK
;
A
#
# COMPACT_ATOMS: atom_id res chain seq x y z
N MET A 1 20.78 7.89 8.52
CA MET A 1 19.49 8.20 9.16
C MET A 1 18.94 6.88 9.68
N ASP A 2 19.35 6.49 10.89
CA ASP A 2 18.81 5.31 11.58
C ASP A 2 17.48 5.68 12.23
N TRP A 3 16.45 5.86 11.40
CA TRP A 3 15.09 5.92 11.91
C TRP A 3 14.70 4.51 12.39
N VAL A 4 14.05 4.43 13.55
CA VAL A 4 13.72 3.16 14.21
C VAL A 4 12.93 2.27 13.26
N ARG A 5 13.52 1.13 12.88
CA ARG A 5 12.81 0.07 12.16
C ARG A 5 11.90 -0.66 13.14
N LEU A 6 10.70 -0.14 13.32
CA LEU A 6 9.67 -0.82 14.08
C LEU A 6 9.25 -2.08 13.31
N GLY A 7 9.06 -3.19 14.02
CA GLY A 7 8.58 -4.44 13.41
C GLY A 7 7.17 -4.35 12.81
N LYS A 8 6.45 -3.27 13.08
CA LYS A 8 5.15 -2.94 12.48
C LYS A 8 5.23 -1.59 11.78
N MET A 9 4.75 -1.53 10.55
CA MET A 9 4.68 -0.31 9.75
C MET A 9 3.25 -0.11 9.24
N LEU A 10 2.76 1.13 9.29
CA LEU A 10 1.50 1.47 8.62
C LEU A 10 1.70 1.39 7.11
N SER A 11 0.76 0.75 6.42
CA SER A 11 0.73 0.63 4.97
C SER A 11 -0.56 1.19 4.41
N ILE A 12 -0.48 1.75 3.20
CA ILE A 12 -1.64 2.19 2.43
C ILE A 12 -1.78 1.23 1.25
N GLY A 13 -2.97 0.66 1.06
CA GLY A 13 -3.25 -0.22 -0.07
C GLY A 13 -3.22 0.54 -1.40
N GLN A 14 -2.59 -0.05 -2.41
CA GLN A 14 -2.67 0.40 -3.80
C GLN A 14 -3.50 -0.58 -4.61
N TYR A 15 -4.43 -0.05 -5.40
CA TYR A 15 -5.47 -0.83 -6.07
C TYR A 15 -5.49 -0.56 -7.57
N LEU A 16 -5.72 -1.61 -8.35
CA LEU A 16 -6.05 -1.52 -9.77
C LEU A 16 -7.52 -1.88 -9.97
N ALA A 17 -8.23 -1.05 -10.73
CA ALA A 17 -9.62 -1.28 -11.10
C ALA A 17 -9.78 -1.21 -12.62
N LEU A 18 -10.59 -2.11 -13.17
CA LEU A 18 -11.01 -2.05 -14.57
C LEU A 18 -12.34 -1.33 -14.68
N SER A 19 -12.38 -0.26 -15.49
CA SER A 19 -13.63 0.45 -15.78
C SER A 19 -14.65 -0.46 -16.45
N ASN A 20 -15.92 -0.36 -16.05
CA ASN A 20 -17.03 -1.06 -16.70
C ASN A 20 -17.30 -0.57 -18.14
N ARG A 21 -16.72 0.57 -18.54
CA ARG A 21 -16.77 1.13 -19.91
C ARG A 21 -15.42 1.05 -20.63
N ALA A 22 -14.52 0.15 -20.21
CA ALA A 22 -13.24 -0.02 -20.88
C ALA A 22 -13.45 -0.35 -22.37
N GLN A 23 -12.80 0.39 -23.27
CA GLN A 23 -12.87 0.16 -24.73
C GLN A 23 -12.31 -1.21 -25.13
N HIS A 24 -11.35 -1.72 -24.36
CA HIS A 24 -10.71 -3.03 -24.55
C HIS A 24 -10.69 -3.83 -23.24
N PRO A 25 -11.83 -4.40 -22.81
CA PRO A 25 -11.94 -5.04 -21.50
C PRO A 25 -11.03 -6.28 -21.36
N ASN A 26 -10.84 -7.04 -22.44
CA ASN A 26 -9.94 -8.20 -22.43
C ASN A 26 -8.47 -7.76 -22.30
N GLY A 27 -8.08 -6.67 -22.96
CA GLY A 27 -6.73 -6.09 -22.81
C GLY A 27 -6.48 -5.58 -21.39
N GLY A 28 -7.47 -4.91 -20.80
CA GLY A 28 -7.40 -4.48 -19.40
C GLY A 28 -7.27 -5.63 -18.40
N LYS A 29 -8.01 -6.73 -18.60
CA LYS A 29 -7.86 -7.96 -17.79
C LYS A 29 -6.48 -8.57 -17.94
N ALA A 30 -5.99 -8.75 -19.17
CA ALA A 30 -4.66 -9.28 -19.42
C ALA A 30 -3.55 -8.42 -18.79
N PHE A 31 -3.72 -7.09 -18.80
CA PHE A 31 -2.81 -6.17 -18.12
C PHE A 31 -2.84 -6.35 -16.60
N ILE A 32 -4.03 -6.47 -15.98
CA ILE A 32 -4.15 -6.72 -14.54
C ILE A 32 -3.48 -8.05 -14.17
N ASP A 33 -3.70 -9.11 -14.96
CA ASP A 33 -3.07 -10.41 -14.74
C ASP A 33 -1.53 -10.32 -14.82
N PHE A 34 -1.01 -9.61 -15.82
CA PHE A 34 0.42 -9.34 -15.95
C PHE A 34 0.96 -8.53 -14.76
N PHE A 35 0.29 -7.43 -14.41
CA PHE A 35 0.70 -6.53 -13.33
C PHE A 35 0.77 -7.26 -11.97
N LEU A 36 -0.15 -8.18 -11.71
CA LEU A 36 -0.18 -9.00 -10.48
C LEU A 36 0.78 -10.20 -10.54
N GLY A 37 1.42 -10.43 -11.68
CA GLY A 37 2.39 -11.48 -11.92
C GLY A 37 3.76 -11.23 -11.26
N ASP A 38 4.58 -12.28 -11.21
CA ASP A 38 5.88 -12.26 -10.55
C ASP A 38 6.84 -11.20 -11.12
N GLU A 39 6.83 -11.00 -12.44
CA GLU A 39 7.72 -10.05 -13.11
C GLU A 39 7.46 -8.63 -12.64
N SER A 40 6.21 -8.16 -12.76
CA SER A 40 5.79 -6.83 -12.34
C SER A 40 6.00 -6.62 -10.83
N MET A 41 5.67 -7.62 -10.00
CA MET A 41 5.90 -7.55 -8.55
C MET A 41 7.39 -7.44 -8.21
N ARG A 42 8.29 -8.11 -8.95
CA ARG A 42 9.75 -7.95 -8.77
C ARG A 42 10.22 -6.57 -9.17
N ILE A 43 9.66 -5.98 -10.24
CA ILE A 43 9.99 -4.62 -10.66
C ILE A 43 9.60 -3.63 -9.56
N LEU A 44 8.37 -3.69 -9.05
CA LEU A 44 7.90 -2.83 -7.96
C LEU A 44 8.75 -3.00 -6.69
N ALA A 45 9.03 -4.24 -6.30
CA ALA A 45 9.88 -4.51 -5.15
C ALA A 45 11.29 -3.94 -5.30
N LYS A 46 11.90 -4.04 -6.49
CA LYS A 46 13.21 -3.40 -6.76
C LYS A 46 13.17 -1.88 -6.63
N MET A 47 12.02 -1.25 -6.88
CA MET A 47 11.82 0.19 -6.66
C MET A 47 11.59 0.56 -5.20
N GLY A 48 11.52 -0.42 -4.29
CA GLY A 48 11.38 -0.22 -2.86
C GLY A 48 9.97 -0.52 -2.31
N GLU A 49 9.03 -0.91 -3.16
CA GLU A 49 7.66 -1.18 -2.74
C GLU A 49 7.52 -2.52 -1.98
N PHE A 50 6.63 -2.54 -1.00
CA PHE A 50 6.16 -3.77 -0.39
C PHE A 50 5.00 -4.31 -1.23
N VAL A 51 5.17 -5.52 -1.76
CA VAL A 51 4.20 -6.15 -2.66
C VAL A 51 3.48 -7.32 -2.00
N ASN A 52 2.25 -7.59 -2.45
CA ASN A 52 1.40 -8.66 -1.92
C ASN A 52 1.81 -10.07 -2.38
N ARG A 53 2.78 -10.19 -3.29
CA ARG A 53 3.25 -11.50 -3.80
C ARG A 53 4.19 -12.15 -2.80
N LYS A 54 3.87 -13.38 -2.37
CA LYS A 54 4.70 -14.15 -1.43
C LYS A 54 6.08 -14.40 -2.01
N GLY A 55 7.12 -14.26 -1.18
CA GLY A 55 8.52 -14.48 -1.57
C GLY A 55 9.15 -13.36 -2.41
N ILE A 56 8.41 -12.31 -2.78
CA ILE A 56 8.95 -11.12 -3.43
C ILE A 56 8.98 -9.99 -2.40
N ARG A 57 10.16 -9.40 -2.21
CA ARG A 57 10.42 -8.37 -1.19
C ARG A 57 11.33 -7.29 -1.75
N PRO A 58 11.22 -6.05 -1.26
CA PRO A 58 12.17 -5.03 -1.62
C PRO A 58 13.57 -5.39 -1.14
N PRO A 59 14.64 -4.85 -1.78
CA PRO A 59 16.03 -5.09 -1.38
C PRO A 59 16.40 -4.29 -0.12
N LEU A 60 15.59 -4.43 0.93
CA LEU A 60 15.76 -3.80 2.23
C LEU A 60 16.18 -4.87 3.24
N ALA A 61 17.21 -4.59 4.04
CA ALA A 61 17.61 -5.47 5.13
C ALA A 61 16.42 -5.72 6.07
N ASP A 62 16.25 -6.97 6.52
CA ASP A 62 15.17 -7.39 7.42
C ASP A 62 13.74 -7.11 6.89
N ALA A 63 13.54 -7.00 5.57
CA ALA A 63 12.21 -6.78 4.98
C ALA A 63 11.20 -7.89 5.33
N ASP A 64 11.68 -9.09 5.65
CA ASP A 64 10.90 -10.23 6.13
C ASP A 64 10.39 -10.07 7.57
N LYS A 65 11.05 -9.22 8.38
CA LYS A 65 10.66 -8.94 9.77
C LYS A 65 9.64 -7.81 9.88
N ILE A 66 9.35 -7.10 8.79
CA ILE A 66 8.39 -6.00 8.77
C ILE A 66 6.98 -6.56 8.59
N GLN A 67 6.12 -6.29 9.55
CA GLN A 67 4.68 -6.49 9.44
C GLN A 67 4.02 -5.20 8.95
N ALA A 68 3.49 -5.23 7.74
CA ALA A 68 2.60 -4.18 7.26
C ALA A 68 1.24 -4.27 7.99
N VAL A 69 0.75 -3.12 8.47
CA VAL A 69 -0.57 -2.95 9.08
C VAL A 69 -1.30 -1.92 8.24
N GLU A 70 -2.40 -2.31 7.61
CA GLU A 70 -3.17 -1.39 6.77
C GLU A 70 -3.72 -0.22 7.62
N ALA A 71 -3.52 1.00 7.13
CA ALA A 71 -4.07 2.19 7.74
C ALA A 71 -5.59 2.16 7.61
N GLU A 72 -6.30 2.50 8.69
CA GLU A 72 -7.74 2.67 8.65
C GLU A 72 -8.09 3.94 7.85
N ASP A 73 -8.91 3.78 6.82
CA ASP A 73 -9.55 4.90 6.15
C ASP A 73 -10.76 5.35 6.97
N PHE A 74 -10.77 6.61 7.39
CA PHE A 74 -11.90 7.19 8.10
C PHE A 74 -13.00 7.59 7.11
N ASP A 75 -14.26 7.45 7.54
CA ASP A 75 -15.38 8.11 6.86
C ASP A 75 -15.39 9.61 7.18
N GLN A 76 -16.33 10.36 6.57
CA GLN A 76 -16.44 11.80 6.79
C GLN A 76 -16.58 12.17 8.27
N LYS A 77 -17.31 11.36 9.04
CA LYS A 77 -17.52 11.60 10.48
C LYS A 77 -16.24 11.32 11.25
N GLY A 78 -15.58 10.20 11.00
CA GLY A 78 -14.33 9.80 11.61
C GLY A 78 -13.23 10.83 11.39
N PHE A 79 -13.12 11.36 10.16
CA PHE A 79 -12.20 12.46 9.86
C PHE A 79 -12.50 13.72 10.67
N ALA A 80 -13.77 14.13 10.76
CA ALA A 80 -14.17 15.31 11.53
C ALA A 80 -13.86 15.14 13.03
N ASP A 81 -14.20 13.99 13.60
CA ASP A 81 -13.97 13.67 15.01
C ASP A 81 -12.46 13.67 15.34
N LYS A 82 -11.64 13.00 14.51
CA LYS A 82 -10.19 12.93 14.70
C LYS A 82 -9.51 14.27 14.51
N THR A 83 -10.00 15.12 13.60
CA THR A 83 -9.51 16.48 13.42
C THR A 83 -9.70 17.30 14.70
N GLN A 84 -10.89 17.28 15.29
CA GLN A 84 -11.18 18.00 16.53
C GLN A 84 -10.35 17.47 17.72
N GLU A 85 -10.16 16.16 17.80
CA GLU A 85 -9.32 15.51 18.82
C GLU A 85 -7.87 16.00 18.71
N TYR A 86 -7.27 15.92 17.52
CA TYR A 86 -5.87 16.28 17.30
C TYR A 86 -5.62 17.78 17.42
N GLN A 87 -6.57 18.63 17.02
CA GLN A 87 -6.49 20.07 17.28
C GLN A 87 -6.31 20.38 18.77
N LYS A 88 -7.08 19.69 19.64
CA LYS A 88 -6.97 19.87 21.10
C LYS A 88 -5.66 19.32 21.69
N LEU A 89 -5.06 18.30 21.06
CA LEU A 89 -3.85 17.66 21.55
C LEU A 89 -2.57 18.42 21.13
N PHE A 90 -2.52 18.92 19.89
CA PHE A 90 -1.30 19.47 19.30
C PHE A 90 -1.28 20.99 19.15
N PHE A 91 -2.44 21.65 19.18
CA PHE A 91 -2.55 23.09 18.90
C PHE A 91 -3.25 23.88 20.02
N LYS A 92 -3.19 23.37 21.25
CA LYS A 92 -3.47 24.19 22.44
C LYS A 92 -2.34 25.17 22.69
#